data_AF-K1S363-F1
#
_entry.id   AF-K1S363-F1
#
_cell.length_a   1.000
_cell.length_b   1.000
_cell.length_c   1.000
_cell.angle_alpha   90.00
_cell.angle_beta   90.00
_cell.angle_gamma   90.00
#
_symmetry.space_group_name_H-M   'P 1'
#
loop_
_entity.id
_entity.type
_entity.pdbx_description
1 polymer ?
#
loop_
_entity_poly.entity_id
_entity_poly.type
_entity_poly.pdbx_seq_one_letter_code
_entity_poly.pdbx_strand_id
1 'polypeptide(L)'
;SALALHRGAAGNELVLYRGKVTARTAEGVAEEEAVLRLPFAGDTATLRLYFEDGGTVHYACEVNGQETPLDGSFPAAKSTWSGAKPALFARNTANRAGGQGRFGAVSFECL
;
A
#
# COMPACT_ATOMS: atom_id res chain seq x y z
N SER A 1 1.87 6.55 -2.00
CA SER A 1 2.17 5.16 -2.39
C SER A 1 1.27 4.22 -1.62
N ALA A 2 1.17 2.95 -2.02
CA ALA A 2 0.44 1.92 -1.28
C ALA A 2 1.01 0.53 -1.59
N LEU A 3 1.17 -0.31 -0.57
CA LEU A 3 1.43 -1.74 -0.75
C LEU A 3 0.11 -2.50 -0.65
N ALA A 4 -0.15 -3.39 -1.60
CA ALA A 4 -1.39 -4.17 -1.64
C ALA A 4 -1.11 -5.66 -1.88
N LEU A 5 -1.93 -6.50 -1.26
CA LEU A 5 -2.14 -7.87 -1.71
C LEU A 5 -3.19 -7.85 -2.84
N HIS A 6 -2.72 -7.95 -4.08
CA HIS A 6 -3.56 -8.09 -5.26
C HIS A 6 -3.97 -9.56 -5.42
N ARG A 7 -5.27 -9.81 -5.63
CA ARG A 7 -5.80 -11.16 -5.85
C ARG A 7 -6.34 -11.28 -7.27
N GLY A 8 -5.70 -12.12 -8.08
CA GLY A 8 -6.05 -12.35 -9.47
C GLY A 8 -6.35 -13.81 -9.77
N ALA A 9 -6.91 -14.09 -10.95
CA ALA A 9 -7.19 -15.45 -11.39
C ALA A 9 -5.91 -16.29 -11.59
N ALA A 10 -4.78 -15.63 -11.88
CA ALA A 10 -3.48 -16.28 -12.04
C ALA A 10 -2.73 -16.50 -10.71
N GLY A 11 -3.30 -16.05 -9.58
CA GLY A 11 -2.66 -16.09 -8.26
C GLY A 11 -2.66 -14.73 -7.56
N ASN A 12 -2.09 -14.72 -6.37
CA ASN A 12 -1.93 -13.51 -5.58
C ASN A 12 -0.56 -12.86 -5.83
N GLU A 13 -0.50 -11.54 -5.70
CA GLU A 13 0.72 -10.76 -5.86
C GLU A 13 0.80 -9.68 -4.78
N LEU A 14 1.99 -9.38 -4.31
CA LEU A 14 2.26 -8.11 -3.63
C LEU A 14 2.58 -7.06 -4.68
N VAL A 15 1.84 -5.96 -4.65
CA VAL A 15 1.99 -4.86 -5.59
C VAL A 15 2.23 -3.57 -4.83
N LEU A 16 3.37 -2.93 -5.13
CA LEU A 16 3.71 -1.62 -4.59
C LEU A 16 3.38 -0.57 -5.64
N TYR A 17 2.49 0.36 -5.26
CA TYR A 17 2.00 1.41 -6.12
C TYR A 17 2.64 2.77 -5.79
N ARG A 18 3.03 3.49 -6.83
CA ARG A 18 3.38 4.91 -6.79
C ARG A 18 2.23 5.71 -7.38
N GLY A 19 1.63 6.56 -6.56
CA GLY A 19 0.60 7.50 -6.99
C GLY A 19 1.21 8.87 -7.27
N LYS A 20 0.74 9.54 -8.33
CA LYS A 20 1.04 10.95 -8.61
C LYS A 20 -0.28 11.67 -8.89
N VAL A 21 -0.61 12.66 -8.06
CA VAL A 21 -1.75 13.56 -8.33
C VAL A 21 -1.39 14.44 -9.52
N THR A 22 -2.15 14.32 -10.61
CA THR A 22 -1.94 15.05 -11.86
C THR A 22 -2.84 16.28 -11.98
N ALA A 23 -4.01 16.28 -11.35
CA ALA A 23 -4.89 17.45 -11.25
C ALA A 23 -5.37 17.66 -9.81
N ARG A 24 -5.11 18.85 -9.26
CA ARG A 24 -5.50 19.27 -7.91
C ARG A 24 -6.86 19.99 -7.93
N THR A 25 -7.89 19.32 -8.45
CA THR A 25 -9.29 19.80 -8.43
C THR A 25 -10.07 19.12 -7.29
N ALA A 26 -11.33 19.51 -7.08
CA ALA A 26 -12.19 18.88 -6.08
C ALA A 26 -12.46 17.39 -6.40
N GLU A 27 -12.56 17.06 -7.69
CA GLU A 27 -12.73 15.69 -8.18
C GLU A 27 -11.44 14.88 -8.06
N GLY A 28 -10.29 15.54 -8.25
CA GLY A 28 -8.96 14.96 -8.15
C GLY A 28 -8.66 13.97 -9.27
N VAL A 29 -7.52 14.14 -9.94
CA VAL A 29 -7.01 13.12 -10.89
C VAL A 29 -5.65 12.66 -10.41
N ALA A 30 -5.47 11.35 -10.36
CA ALA A 30 -4.21 10.72 -10.00
C ALA A 30 -3.88 9.58 -10.95
N GLU A 31 -2.61 9.48 -11.28
CA GLU A 31 -2.03 8.32 -11.94
C GLU A 31 -1.45 7.38 -10.88
N GLU A 32 -1.59 6.08 -11.13
CA GLU A 32 -1.04 5.04 -10.26
C GLU A 32 -0.19 4.09 -11.12
N GLU A 33 1.07 3.92 -10.73
CA GLU A 33 2.03 3.03 -11.38
C GLU A 33 2.38 1.89 -10.42
N ALA A 34 2.35 0.65 -10.91
CA ALA A 34 2.88 -0.50 -10.17
C ALA A 34 4.41 -0.53 -10.33
N VAL A 35 5.13 -0.08 -9.30
CA VAL A 35 6.61 0.02 -9.33
C VAL A 35 7.30 -1.27 -8.90
N LEU A 36 6.58 -2.17 -8.23
CA LEU A 36 7.05 -3.51 -7.89
C LEU A 36 5.87 -4.49 -7.94
N ARG A 37 6.13 -5.69 -8.47
CA ARG A 37 5.21 -6.83 -8.45
C ARG A 37 5.98 -8.08 -8.05
N LEU A 38 5.50 -8.77 -7.03
CA LEU A 38 6.09 -10.01 -6.56
C LEU A 38 4.99 -11.07 -6.45
N PRO A 39 5.19 -12.29 -6.98
CA PRO A 39 4.30 -13.41 -6.71
C PRO A 39 4.16 -13.63 -5.20
N PHE A 40 2.94 -13.90 -4.74
CA PHE A 40 2.66 -14.13 -3.34
C PHE A 40 1.85 -15.41 -3.18
N ALA A 41 2.45 -16.43 -2.55
CA ALA A 41 1.83 -17.75 -2.44
C ALA A 41 0.71 -17.82 -1.37
N GLY A 42 0.65 -16.85 -0.45
CA GLY A 42 -0.32 -16.85 0.64
C GLY A 42 -1.61 -16.10 0.32
N ASP A 43 -2.62 -16.30 1.17
CA ASP A 43 -3.87 -15.51 1.12
C ASP A 43 -3.90 -14.39 2.16
N THR A 44 -2.95 -14.38 3.10
CA THR A 44 -2.81 -13.37 4.15
C THR A 44 -1.39 -12.84 4.13
N ALA A 45 -1.24 -11.52 4.25
CA ALA A 45 0.04 -10.85 4.33
C ALA A 45 0.03 -9.88 5.50
N THR A 46 1.11 -9.85 6.27
CA THR A 46 1.39 -8.75 7.19
C THR A 46 2.15 -7.69 6.39
N LEU A 47 1.57 -6.50 6.26
CA LEU A 47 2.18 -5.37 5.56
C LEU A 47 2.75 -4.42 6.59
N ARG A 48 4.02 -4.05 6.41
CA ARG A 48 4.71 -3.10 7.28
C ARG A 48 4.96 -1.81 6.52
N LEU A 49 4.74 -0.70 7.21
CA LEU A 49 4.93 0.65 6.71
C LEU A 49 5.80 1.40 7.71
N TYR A 50 6.94 1.86 7.25
CA TYR A 50 7.91 2.58 8.06
C TYR A 50 7.89 4.05 7.67
N PHE A 51 7.68 4.92 8.65
CA PHE A 51 7.91 6.36 8.51
C PHE A 51 9.28 6.68 9.07
N GLU A 52 10.17 7.17 8.22
CA GLU A 52 11.48 7.67 8.62
C GLU A 52 11.45 9.18 8.87
N ASP A 53 12.44 9.65 9.62
CA ASP A 53 12.74 11.06 9.78
C ASP A 53 12.88 11.74 8.41
N GLY A 54 12.32 12.94 8.29
CA GLY A 54 12.27 13.66 7.01
C GLY A 54 11.04 13.32 6.15
N GLY A 55 10.17 12.41 6.60
CA GLY A 55 8.91 12.11 5.92
C GLY A 55 9.07 11.17 4.73
N THR A 56 10.00 10.24 4.83
CA THR A 56 10.16 9.16 3.86
C THR A 56 9.39 7.93 4.34
N VAL A 57 8.77 7.20 3.42
CA VAL A 57 8.00 5.99 3.69
C VAL A 57 8.63 4.81 2.97
N HIS A 58 8.85 3.73 3.71
CA HIS A 58 9.28 2.43 3.21
C HIS A 58 8.24 1.36 3.52
N TYR A 59 8.27 0.28 2.75
CA TYR A 59 7.35 -0.83 2.90
C TYR A 59 8.12 -2.13 3.04
N ALA A 60 7.57 -3.04 3.83
CA ALA A 60 8.00 -4.42 3.89
C ALA A 60 6.78 -5.33 3.92
N CYS A 61 6.99 -6.60 3.58
CA CYS A 61 6.03 -7.65 3.86
C CYS A 61 6.62 -8.65 4.84
N GLU A 62 5.79 -9.19 5.71
CA GLU A 62 6.16 -10.27 6.60
C GLU A 62 5.34 -11.51 6.27
N VAL A 63 6.04 -12.62 6.10
CA VAL A 63 5.46 -13.94 5.79
C VAL A 63 6.07 -14.95 6.75
N ASN A 64 5.23 -15.65 7.50
CA ASN A 64 5.66 -16.65 8.49
C ASN A 64 6.71 -16.11 9.49
N GLY A 65 6.54 -14.87 9.93
CA GLY A 65 7.46 -14.19 10.87
C GLY A 65 8.76 -13.69 10.24
N GLN A 66 9.00 -13.93 8.95
CA GLN A 66 10.14 -13.39 8.23
C GLN A 66 9.75 -12.12 7.48
N GLU A 67 10.39 -11.01 7.84
CA GLU A 67 10.24 -9.75 7.14
C GLU A 67 11.15 -9.68 5.90
N THR A 68 10.59 -9.15 4.81
CA THR A 68 11.30 -8.82 3.57
C THR A 68 11.02 -7.35 3.21
N PRO A 69 12.04 -6.48 3.32
CA PRO A 69 11.95 -5.10 2.84
C PRO A 69 11.66 -5.07 1.34
N LEU A 70 10.85 -4.10 0.90
CA LEU A 70 10.56 -3.88 -0.51
C LEU A 70 11.33 -2.66 -1.02
N ASP A 71 11.96 -2.81 -2.18
CA ASP A 71 12.69 -1.72 -2.82
C ASP A 71 11.75 -0.55 -3.15
N GLY A 72 12.15 0.63 -2.71
CA GLY A 72 11.42 1.86 -2.96
C GLY A 72 11.51 2.82 -1.78
N SER A 73 11.45 4.11 -2.13
CA SER A 73 11.38 5.21 -1.18
C SER A 73 10.29 6.16 -1.67
N PHE A 74 9.40 6.56 -0.76
CA PHE A 74 8.23 7.36 -1.12
C PHE A 74 8.08 8.54 -0.16
N PRO A 75 7.86 9.77 -0.67
CA PRO A 75 7.62 10.90 0.20
C PRO A 75 6.23 10.81 0.83
N ALA A 76 6.15 10.92 2.15
CA ALA A 76 4.95 11.35 2.86
C ALA A 76 4.78 12.86 2.60
N ALA A 77 4.19 13.19 1.45
CA ALA A 77 4.04 14.58 1.04
C ALA A 77 3.33 15.41 2.13
N LYS A 78 3.92 16.56 2.46
CA LYS A 78 3.33 17.53 3.37
C LYS A 78 2.10 18.14 2.69
N SER A 79 0.91 17.85 3.19
CA SER A 79 -0.28 18.66 2.87
C SER A 79 -0.28 19.90 3.75
N THR A 80 -0.83 21.01 3.23
CA THR A 80 -0.85 22.32 3.89
C THR A 80 -1.69 22.34 5.18
N TRP A 81 -2.61 21.39 5.34
CA TRP A 81 -3.59 21.38 6.44
C TRP A 81 -3.77 20.01 7.10
N SER A 82 -3.40 18.92 6.42
CA SER A 82 -3.54 17.56 6.93
C SER A 82 -2.20 16.85 6.93
N GLY A 83 -1.81 16.25 8.05
CA GLY A 83 -0.64 15.36 8.09
C GLY A 83 -0.85 14.08 7.27
N ALA A 84 0.24 13.35 7.02
CA ALA A 84 0.16 12.02 6.43
C ALA A 84 -0.58 11.07 7.38
N LYS A 85 -1.46 10.23 6.83
CA LYS A 85 -2.24 9.24 7.58
C LYS A 85 -2.03 7.87 6.94
N PRO A 86 -1.41 6.91 7.64
CA PRO A 86 -1.44 5.53 7.19
C PRO A 86 -2.88 5.02 7.24
N ALA A 87 -3.23 4.18 6.26
CA ALA A 87 -4.58 3.69 6.10
C ALA A 87 -4.56 2.27 5.52
N LEU A 88 -5.59 1.51 5.88
CA LEU A 88 -5.92 0.23 5.28
C LEU A 88 -7.18 0.41 4.43
N PHE A 89 -7.18 -0.13 3.22
CA PHE A 89 -8.33 -0.08 2.33
C PHE A 89 -8.41 -1.35 1.49
N ALA A 90 -9.62 -1.69 1.08
CA ALA A 90 -9.88 -2.74 0.09
C ALA A 90 -10.68 -2.12 -1.06
N ARG A 91 -10.30 -2.43 -2.29
CA ARG A 91 -10.99 -1.94 -3.49
C ARG A 91 -11.15 -3.04 -4.52
N ASN A 92 -12.26 -3.01 -5.24
CA ASN A 92 -12.50 -3.82 -6.42
C ASN A 92 -12.41 -2.92 -7.66
N THR A 93 -11.30 -3.01 -8.40
CA THR A 93 -11.06 -2.16 -9.58
C THR A 93 -11.96 -2.51 -10.77
N ALA A 94 -12.59 -3.69 -10.78
CA ALA A 94 -13.56 -4.06 -11.81
C ALA A 94 -14.93 -3.42 -11.58
N ASN A 95 -15.16 -2.77 -10.43
CA ASN A 95 -16.45 -2.18 -10.04
C ASN A 95 -17.63 -3.15 -10.16
N ARG A 96 -17.43 -4.40 -9.75
CA ARG A 96 -18.44 -5.46 -9.78
C ARG A 96 -18.79 -5.90 -8.36
N ALA A 97 -19.94 -6.54 -8.22
CA ALA A 97 -20.31 -7.18 -6.96
C ALA A 97 -19.27 -8.23 -6.55
N GLY A 98 -19.00 -8.32 -5.25
CA GLY A 98 -18.01 -9.22 -4.68
C GLY A 98 -16.62 -8.60 -4.51
N GLY A 99 -15.73 -9.42 -3.93
CA GLY A 99 -14.45 -8.96 -3.40
C GLY A 99 -14.61 -8.45 -1.97
N GLN A 100 -13.85 -9.04 -1.04
CA GLN A 100 -13.78 -8.58 0.34
C GLN A 100 -12.31 -8.55 0.77
N GLY A 101 -11.94 -7.50 1.48
CA GLY A 101 -10.68 -7.45 2.24
C GLY A 101 -11.02 -7.57 3.72
N ARG A 102 -10.33 -8.46 4.44
CA ARG A 102 -10.42 -8.57 5.89
C ARG A 102 -9.10 -8.13 6.50
N PHE A 103 -9.14 -7.17 7.41
CA PHE A 103 -7.99 -6.74 8.19
C PHE A 103 -8.08 -7.40 9.56
N GLY A 104 -7.06 -8.18 9.92
CA GLY A 104 -7.01 -8.90 11.19
C GLY A 104 -6.70 -7.98 12.36
N ALA A 105 -5.63 -7.18 12.23
CA ALA A 105 -5.17 -6.23 13.22
C ALA A 105 -4.41 -5.08 12.55
N VAL A 106 -4.24 -3.98 13.28
CA VAL A 106 -3.33 -2.89 12.95
C VAL A 106 -2.59 -2.49 14.23
N SER A 107 -1.27 -2.38 14.17
CA SER A 107 -0.45 -1.84 15.26
C SER A 107 0.28 -0.59 14.81
N PHE A 108 0.52 0.30 15.76
CA PHE A 108 1.34 1.49 15.61
C PHE A 108 2.41 1.42 16.68
N GLU A 109 3.66 1.27 16.23
CA GLU A 109 4.81 1.08 17.10
C GLU A 109 5.76 2.26 16.90
N CYS A 110 6.23 2.81 18.02
CA CYS A 110 7.34 3.75 18.03
C CYS A 110 8.58 2.91 18.34
N LEU A 111 9.47 2.77 17.36
CA LEU A 111 10.75 2.09 17.53
C LEU A 111 11.76 2.99 18.23
#